data_AF-A0A4Y9MMR9-F1
#
_entry.id   AF-A0A4Y9MMR9-F1
#
_cell.length_a   1.000
_cell.length_b   1.000
_cell.length_c   1.000
_cell.angle_alpha   90.00
_cell.angle_beta   90.00
_cell.angle_gamma   90.00
#
_symmetry.space_group_name_H-M   'P 1'
#
loop_
_entity.id
_entity.type
_entity.pdbx_description
1 polymer ?
#
loop_
_entity_poly.entity_id
_entity_poly.type
_entity_poly.pdbx_seq_one_letter_code
_entity_poly.pdbx_strand_id
1 'polypeptide(L)'
;MRLAGQLSRRPRQGPRGTLRVVDPSPLNWLYITYNTVEEPVRVTRRGKVRPAAMSRYRWRDGGRTLEIRVRDNWYPDGTPLTADSVRRAAQEQFRWHSPHPPGTHFNIDQRTRVEVVDDRTVRLHLPAVDGLALGKLRATHVMSERFWRDLGFGYARDESGEGHW
;
A
#
# COMPACT_ATOMS: atom_id res chain seq x y z
N MET A 1 41.76 33.75 23.02
CA MET A 1 40.88 33.35 24.14
C MET A 1 39.44 33.34 23.61
N ARG A 2 38.79 32.17 23.61
CA ARG A 2 37.50 31.88 22.94
C ARG A 2 36.31 32.34 23.79
N LEU A 3 35.26 32.85 23.17
CA LEU A 3 33.90 32.89 23.73
C LEU A 3 32.91 32.39 22.68
N ALA A 4 32.68 31.07 22.67
CA ALA A 4 31.55 30.46 21.99
C ALA A 4 30.39 30.42 22.98
N GLY A 5 29.34 31.20 22.73
CA GLY A 5 28.10 31.15 23.50
C GLY A 5 27.39 29.82 23.28
N GLN A 6 27.39 28.96 24.31
CA GLN A 6 26.56 27.77 24.36
C GLN A 6 25.08 28.20 24.43
N LEU A 7 24.36 28.03 23.30
CA LEU A 7 22.91 27.92 23.34
C LEU A 7 22.55 26.64 24.09
N SER A 8 22.25 26.76 25.37
CA SER A 8 21.74 25.70 26.21
C SER A 8 20.42 25.16 25.64
N ARG A 9 20.48 24.00 24.97
CA ARG A 9 19.28 23.23 24.60
C ARG A 9 18.57 22.82 25.89
N ARG A 10 17.43 23.44 26.19
CA ARG A 10 16.50 22.90 27.20
C ARG A 10 16.20 21.44 26.87
N PRO A 11 16.26 20.52 27.84
CA PRO A 11 15.87 19.13 27.59
C PRO A 11 14.42 19.10 27.12
N ARG A 12 14.16 18.51 25.94
CA ARG A 12 12.78 18.25 25.50
C ARG A 12 12.15 17.36 26.56
N GLN A 13 11.17 17.89 27.28
CA GLN A 13 10.37 17.06 28.18
C GLN A 13 9.78 15.92 27.36
N GLY A 14 9.96 14.67 27.81
CA GLY A 14 9.34 13.51 27.18
C GLY A 14 7.81 13.70 27.14
N PRO A 15 7.12 13.12 26.14
CA PRO A 15 5.67 13.23 26.04
C PRO A 15 5.01 12.80 27.36
N ARG A 16 4.20 13.69 27.96
CA ARG A 16 3.43 13.42 29.18
C ARG A 16 1.95 13.28 28.82
N GLY A 17 1.40 12.08 29.03
CA GLY A 17 -0.03 11.78 28.84
C GLY A 17 -0.37 11.07 27.53
N THR A 18 -1.61 10.63 27.42
CA THR A 18 -2.17 9.92 26.24
C THR A 18 -3.19 10.81 25.55
N LEU A 19 -2.96 11.14 24.27
CA LEU A 19 -3.97 11.77 23.42
C LEU A 19 -4.77 10.68 22.71
N ARG A 20 -6.08 10.63 22.93
CA ARG A 20 -7.00 9.80 22.15
C ARG A 20 -7.66 10.68 21.09
N VAL A 21 -7.25 10.52 19.83
CA VAL A 21 -7.92 11.15 18.68
C VAL A 21 -9.02 10.18 18.22
N VAL A 22 -10.27 10.66 18.19
CA VAL A 22 -11.42 9.89 17.69
C VAL A 22 -11.99 10.66 16.51
N ASP A 23 -11.96 10.05 15.34
CA ASP A 23 -12.64 10.56 14.14
C ASP A 23 -13.87 9.66 13.87
N PRO A 24 -15.10 10.19 14.00
CA PRO A 24 -16.32 9.41 13.82
C PRO A 24 -16.68 9.18 12.35
N SER A 25 -15.90 9.70 11.39
CA SER A 25 -16.19 9.56 9.97
C SER A 25 -16.00 8.11 9.50
N PRO A 26 -17.01 7.49 8.87
CA PRO A 26 -16.88 6.15 8.29
C PRO A 26 -15.92 6.12 7.08
N LEU A 27 -15.43 7.28 6.64
CA LEU A 27 -14.46 7.42 5.55
C LEU A 27 -13.05 7.76 6.05
N ASN A 28 -12.83 7.95 7.35
CA ASN A 28 -11.52 8.33 7.88
C ASN A 28 -10.44 7.28 7.58
N TRP A 29 -10.81 6.00 7.59
CA TRP A 29 -9.86 4.94 7.27
C TRP A 29 -9.23 5.10 5.87
N LEU A 30 -9.94 5.69 4.89
CA LEU A 30 -9.36 6.03 3.57
C LEU A 30 -8.24 7.07 3.72
N TYR A 31 -8.45 8.09 4.55
CA TYR A 31 -7.41 9.10 4.78
C TYR A 31 -6.22 8.51 5.52
N ILE A 32 -6.45 7.59 6.46
CA ILE A 32 -5.37 6.87 7.12
C ILE A 32 -4.59 6.06 6.07
N THR A 33 -5.24 5.24 5.24
CA THR A 33 -4.54 4.44 4.24
C THR A 33 -3.79 5.28 3.24
N TYR A 34 -4.38 6.36 2.75
CA TYR A 34 -3.70 7.28 1.83
C TYR A 34 -2.38 7.82 2.37
N ASN A 35 -2.21 7.89 3.68
CA ASN A 35 -1.02 8.46 4.31
C ASN A 35 -0.11 7.42 4.99
N THR A 36 -0.56 6.19 5.21
CA THR A 36 0.20 5.18 5.99
C THR A 36 0.59 3.93 5.21
N VAL A 37 -0.06 3.63 4.09
CA VAL A 37 0.23 2.43 3.28
C VAL A 37 0.98 2.77 2.02
N GLU A 38 1.77 1.84 1.49
CA GLU A 38 2.29 1.96 0.14
C GLU A 38 1.26 1.46 -0.89
N GLU A 39 1.30 2.01 -2.09
CA GLU A 39 0.47 1.57 -3.22
C GLU A 39 1.39 1.51 -4.45
N PRO A 40 1.24 0.53 -5.38
CA PRO A 40 2.02 0.50 -6.62
C PRO A 40 1.99 1.84 -7.35
N VAL A 41 0.83 2.50 -7.35
CA VAL A 41 0.61 3.82 -7.93
C VAL A 41 -0.08 4.75 -6.95
N ARG A 42 0.10 6.05 -7.14
CA ARG A 42 -0.71 7.10 -6.51
C ARG A 42 -1.46 7.88 -7.57
N VAL A 43 -2.51 8.57 -7.16
CA VAL A 43 -3.21 9.55 -8.01
C VAL A 43 -2.95 10.95 -7.49
N THR A 44 -2.46 11.80 -8.39
CA THR A 44 -2.21 13.22 -8.08
C THR A 44 -3.52 13.99 -7.90
N ARG A 45 -3.44 15.19 -7.32
CA ARG A 45 -4.58 16.12 -7.21
C ARG A 45 -5.28 16.45 -8.55
N ARG A 46 -4.59 16.25 -9.68
CA ARG A 46 -5.14 16.44 -11.04
C ARG A 46 -5.68 15.15 -11.67
N GLY A 47 -5.87 14.09 -10.87
CA GLY A 47 -6.38 12.81 -11.36
C GLY A 47 -5.39 11.98 -12.19
N LYS A 48 -4.10 12.33 -12.22
CA LYS A 48 -3.08 11.57 -12.97
C LYS A 48 -2.48 10.46 -12.12
N VAL A 49 -2.47 9.23 -12.65
CA VAL A 49 -1.78 8.07 -12.07
C VAL A 49 -0.27 8.28 -12.18
N ARG A 50 0.46 8.06 -11.07
CA ARG A 50 1.92 8.18 -10.98
C ARG A 50 2.52 6.96 -10.26
N PRO A 51 3.70 6.48 -10.67
CA PRO A 51 4.40 5.42 -9.96
C PRO A 51 4.73 5.79 -8.50
N ALA A 52 4.42 4.91 -7.56
CA ALA A 52 4.77 5.03 -6.14
C ALA A 52 5.61 3.82 -5.69
N ALA A 53 5.04 2.77 -5.10
CA ALA A 53 5.80 1.57 -4.77
C ALA A 53 6.36 0.87 -6.03
N MET A 54 5.77 1.12 -7.21
CA MET A 54 6.38 0.78 -8.49
C MET A 54 7.33 1.88 -8.99
N SER A 55 8.40 1.47 -9.67
CA SER A 55 9.29 2.37 -10.40
C SER A 55 8.92 2.48 -11.88
N ARG A 56 8.53 1.38 -12.52
CA ARG A 56 8.25 1.28 -13.96
C ARG A 56 7.24 0.18 -14.21
N TYR A 57 6.58 0.21 -15.36
CA TYR A 57 5.75 -0.89 -15.85
C TYR A 57 5.80 -0.99 -17.36
N ARG A 58 5.40 -2.14 -17.89
CA ARG A 58 5.09 -2.33 -19.31
C ARG A 58 3.98 -3.35 -19.50
N TRP A 59 3.22 -3.17 -20.55
CA TRP A 59 2.24 -4.15 -21.02
C TRP A 59 2.91 -5.19 -21.90
N ARG A 60 2.51 -6.44 -21.75
CA ARG A 60 2.96 -7.61 -22.50
C ARG A 60 1.74 -8.41 -22.97
N ASP A 61 1.97 -9.39 -23.84
CA ASP A 61 0.96 -10.39 -24.25
C ASP A 61 -0.36 -9.77 -24.77
N GLY A 62 -0.22 -8.75 -25.63
CA GLY A 62 -1.37 -8.04 -26.19
C GLY A 62 -2.17 -7.22 -25.16
N GLY A 63 -1.55 -6.83 -24.05
CA GLY A 63 -2.20 -6.03 -22.99
C GLY A 63 -2.83 -6.87 -21.87
N ARG A 64 -2.62 -8.19 -21.85
CA ARG A 64 -3.13 -9.08 -20.79
C ARG A 64 -2.15 -9.29 -19.64
N THR A 65 -0.90 -8.89 -19.82
CA THR A 65 0.12 -9.02 -18.77
C THR A 65 0.68 -7.65 -18.43
N LEU A 66 0.47 -7.22 -17.18
CA LEU A 66 1.12 -6.02 -16.64
C LEU A 66 2.39 -6.45 -15.90
N GLU A 67 3.55 -6.13 -16.47
CA GLU A 67 4.82 -6.32 -15.78
C GLU A 67 5.20 -5.04 -15.04
N ILE A 68 5.48 -5.19 -13.75
CA ILE A 68 5.76 -4.10 -12.81
C ILE A 68 7.17 -4.29 -12.25
N ARG A 69 7.99 -3.24 -12.32
CA ARG A 69 9.26 -3.15 -11.61
C ARG A 69 9.05 -2.40 -10.30
N VAL A 70 9.16 -3.10 -9.18
CA VAL A 70 9.09 -2.55 -7.82
C VAL A 70 10.28 -1.63 -7.57
N ARG A 71 10.02 -0.51 -6.87
CA ARG A 71 11.03 0.48 -6.48
C ARG A 71 11.95 -0.11 -5.41
N ASP A 72 13.21 0.30 -5.43
CA ASP A 72 14.11 0.01 -4.32
C ASP A 72 13.79 0.93 -3.14
N ASN A 73 13.04 0.40 -2.17
CA ASN A 73 12.62 1.13 -0.99
C ASN A 73 12.48 0.20 0.22
N TRP A 74 12.30 0.78 1.40
CA TRP A 74 12.17 0.10 2.68
C TRP A 74 10.96 0.62 3.44
N TYR A 75 10.29 -0.26 4.18
CA TYR A 75 9.23 0.12 5.10
C TYR A 75 9.82 0.77 6.37
N PRO A 76 9.02 1.52 7.14
CA PRO A 76 9.48 2.13 8.40
C PRO A 76 9.98 1.13 9.46
N ASP A 77 9.60 -0.14 9.36
CA ASP A 77 10.08 -1.21 10.25
C ASP A 77 11.44 -1.81 9.81
N GLY A 78 12.04 -1.28 8.74
CA GLY A 78 13.34 -1.72 8.23
C GLY A 78 13.29 -2.95 7.32
N THR A 79 12.10 -3.45 6.94
CA THR A 79 11.98 -4.52 5.95
C THR A 79 11.96 -3.96 4.51
N PRO A 80 12.46 -4.71 3.51
CA PRO A 80 12.51 -4.22 2.13
C PRO A 80 11.15 -4.33 1.43
N LEU A 81 10.86 -3.38 0.54
CA LEU A 81 9.75 -3.45 -0.41
C LEU A 81 10.14 -4.31 -1.62
N THR A 82 9.48 -5.46 -1.82
CA THR A 82 9.83 -6.42 -2.88
C THR A 82 8.64 -6.74 -3.80
N ALA A 83 8.91 -7.48 -4.89
CA ALA A 83 7.86 -8.08 -5.72
C ALA A 83 6.94 -9.00 -4.91
N ASP A 84 7.48 -9.67 -3.89
CA ASP A 84 6.71 -10.52 -2.98
C ASP A 84 5.69 -9.71 -2.17
N SER A 85 6.07 -8.50 -1.71
CA SER A 85 5.13 -7.60 -1.03
C SER A 85 3.92 -7.24 -1.90
N VAL A 86 4.14 -6.99 -3.20
CA VAL A 86 3.07 -6.70 -4.16
C VAL A 86 2.21 -7.94 -4.42
N ARG A 87 2.83 -9.13 -4.55
CA ARG A 87 2.09 -10.40 -4.68
C ARG A 87 1.18 -10.62 -3.48
N ARG A 88 1.71 -10.49 -2.27
CA ARG A 88 0.96 -10.66 -1.03
C ARG A 88 -0.22 -9.70 -0.97
N ALA A 89 0.01 -8.41 -1.22
CA ALA A 89 -1.04 -7.40 -1.23
C ALA A 89 -2.19 -7.72 -2.21
N ALA A 90 -1.86 -8.11 -3.44
CA ALA A 90 -2.86 -8.48 -4.44
C ALA A 90 -3.64 -9.74 -4.03
N GLN A 91 -2.95 -10.77 -3.56
CA GLN A 91 -3.58 -12.02 -3.12
C GLN A 91 -4.50 -11.83 -1.91
N GLU A 92 -4.11 -10.97 -0.95
CA GLU A 92 -4.99 -10.62 0.16
C GLU A 92 -6.21 -9.86 -0.35
N GLN A 93 -6.02 -8.82 -1.19
CA GLN A 93 -7.12 -8.04 -1.75
C GLN A 93 -8.15 -8.92 -2.48
N PHE A 94 -7.74 -9.99 -3.16
CA PHE A 94 -8.66 -10.91 -3.85
C PHE A 94 -9.61 -11.67 -2.91
N ARG A 95 -9.31 -11.74 -1.61
CA ARG A 95 -10.17 -12.37 -0.60
C ARG A 95 -11.27 -11.44 -0.11
N TRP A 96 -11.18 -10.14 -0.39
CA TRP A 96 -12.05 -9.13 0.21
C TRP A 96 -13.36 -9.06 -0.57
N HIS A 97 -14.50 -9.23 0.12
CA HIS A 97 -15.82 -9.23 -0.53
C HIS A 97 -16.21 -7.82 -1.05
N SER A 98 -15.84 -6.78 -0.31
CA SER A 98 -15.94 -5.37 -0.72
C SER A 98 -14.81 -4.57 -0.08
N PRO A 99 -13.60 -4.60 -0.67
CA PRO A 99 -12.42 -4.02 -0.05
C PRO A 99 -12.45 -2.50 0.09
N HIS A 100 -13.34 -1.84 -0.66
CA HIS A 100 -13.45 -0.40 -0.73
C HIS A 100 -14.95 -0.03 -0.77
N PRO A 101 -15.46 0.86 0.12
CA PRO A 101 -16.82 1.41 0.13
C PRO A 101 -17.30 1.99 -1.22
N PRO A 102 -16.44 2.53 -2.11
CA PRO A 102 -16.82 2.88 -3.48
C PRO A 102 -17.22 1.69 -4.37
N GLY A 103 -17.09 0.44 -3.92
CA GLY A 103 -17.49 -0.78 -4.61
C GLY A 103 -16.34 -1.60 -5.21
N THR A 104 -16.64 -2.85 -5.58
CA THR A 104 -15.68 -3.84 -6.09
C THR A 104 -15.10 -3.51 -7.48
N HIS A 105 -15.73 -2.62 -8.23
CA HIS A 105 -15.29 -2.20 -9.57
C HIS A 105 -13.90 -1.54 -9.59
N PHE A 106 -13.40 -1.09 -8.44
CA PHE A 106 -12.06 -0.52 -8.29
C PHE A 106 -10.95 -1.56 -8.06
N ASN A 107 -11.28 -2.84 -7.96
CA ASN A 107 -10.28 -3.89 -7.78
C ASN A 107 -9.82 -4.48 -9.11
N ILE A 108 -8.59 -4.99 -9.09
CA ILE A 108 -8.12 -5.94 -10.09
C ILE A 108 -8.99 -7.21 -10.02
N ASP A 109 -9.30 -7.79 -11.18
CA ASP A 109 -10.09 -9.02 -11.27
C ASP A 109 -9.43 -10.12 -10.43
N GLN A 110 -10.18 -10.73 -9.50
CA GLN A 110 -9.68 -11.77 -8.59
C GLN A 110 -9.15 -13.03 -9.30
N ARG A 111 -9.49 -13.24 -10.57
CA ARG A 111 -8.93 -14.32 -11.41
C ARG A 111 -7.55 -13.98 -11.96
N THR A 112 -7.03 -12.78 -11.68
CA THR A 112 -5.67 -12.37 -12.07
C THR A 112 -4.65 -13.24 -11.37
N ARG A 113 -3.79 -13.90 -12.15
CA ARG A 113 -2.64 -14.65 -11.60
C ARG A 113 -1.48 -13.69 -11.35
N VAL A 114 -0.85 -13.81 -10.19
CA VAL A 114 0.34 -13.01 -9.84
C VAL A 114 1.59 -13.89 -9.89
N GLU A 115 2.59 -13.46 -10.64
CA GLU A 115 3.86 -14.16 -10.81
C GLU A 115 5.01 -13.25 -10.35
N VAL A 116 5.79 -13.72 -9.39
CA VAL A 116 7.06 -13.10 -9.01
C VAL A 116 8.14 -13.66 -9.94
N VAL A 117 8.74 -12.79 -10.75
CA VAL A 117 9.79 -13.16 -11.71
C VAL A 117 11.16 -13.10 -11.04
N ASP A 118 11.38 -12.07 -10.22
CA ASP A 118 12.57 -11.85 -9.40
C ASP A 118 12.19 -10.95 -8.21
N ASP A 119 13.14 -10.65 -7.32
CA ASP A 119 12.93 -9.84 -6.10
C ASP A 119 12.23 -8.50 -6.32
N ARG A 120 12.26 -7.96 -7.54
CA ARG A 120 11.72 -6.65 -7.86
C ARG A 120 10.80 -6.64 -9.08
N THR A 121 10.58 -7.78 -9.73
CA THR A 121 9.70 -7.87 -10.90
C THR A 121 8.51 -8.76 -10.58
N VAL A 122 7.32 -8.20 -10.74
CA VAL A 122 6.06 -8.94 -10.60
C VAL A 122 5.23 -8.78 -11.88
N ARG A 123 4.54 -9.84 -12.28
CA ARG A 123 3.61 -9.85 -13.41
C ARG A 123 2.21 -10.14 -12.93
N LEU A 124 1.27 -9.32 -13.38
CA LEU A 124 -0.16 -9.53 -13.21
C LEU A 124 -0.73 -10.03 -14.54
N HIS A 125 -1.15 -11.29 -14.56
CA HIS A 125 -1.75 -11.97 -15.71
C HIS A 125 -3.27 -11.82 -15.61
N LEU A 126 -3.80 -10.83 -16.31
CA LEU A 126 -5.21 -10.48 -16.31
C LEU A 126 -6.01 -11.48 -17.18
N PRO A 127 -7.23 -11.87 -16.78
CA PRO A 127 -8.07 -12.77 -17.57
C PRO A 127 -8.55 -12.13 -18.89
N ALA A 128 -8.59 -10.79 -18.94
CA ALA A 128 -8.91 -9.99 -20.11
C ALA A 128 -8.15 -8.66 -20.05
N VAL A 129 -8.07 -7.95 -21.19
CA VAL A 129 -7.50 -6.60 -21.23
C VAL A 129 -8.33 -5.68 -20.33
N ASP A 130 -7.67 -4.95 -19.45
CA ASP A 130 -8.29 -3.97 -18.56
C ASP A 130 -7.53 -2.63 -18.63
N GLY A 131 -8.11 -1.67 -19.36
CA GLY A 131 -7.53 -0.34 -19.53
C GLY A 131 -7.48 0.48 -18.22
N LEU A 132 -8.21 0.07 -17.19
CA LEU A 132 -8.23 0.72 -15.88
C LEU A 132 -7.29 0.05 -14.86
N ALA A 133 -6.65 -1.07 -15.21
CA ALA A 133 -5.81 -1.84 -14.28
C ALA A 133 -4.79 -0.98 -13.53
N LEU A 134 -4.09 -0.08 -14.23
CA LEU A 134 -3.14 0.84 -13.58
C LEU A 134 -3.82 1.74 -12.54
N GLY A 135 -5.01 2.25 -12.81
CA GLY A 135 -5.77 3.05 -11.86
C GLY A 135 -6.23 2.22 -10.65
N LYS A 136 -6.67 0.98 -10.89
CA LYS A 136 -7.11 0.02 -9.87
C LYS A 136 -5.99 -0.36 -8.90
N LEU A 137 -4.73 -0.36 -9.34
CA LEU A 137 -3.58 -0.61 -8.46
C LEU A 137 -3.45 0.40 -7.31
N ARG A 138 -4.12 1.57 -7.35
CA ARG A 138 -4.19 2.46 -6.19
C ARG A 138 -4.87 1.81 -4.98
N ALA A 139 -5.70 0.81 -5.23
CA ALA A 139 -6.49 0.11 -4.22
C ALA A 139 -5.73 -1.11 -3.68
N THR A 140 -4.51 -1.37 -4.18
CA THR A 140 -3.66 -2.48 -3.73
C THR A 140 -2.72 -1.94 -2.65
N HIS A 141 -3.12 -2.10 -1.39
CA HIS A 141 -2.32 -1.66 -0.22
C HIS A 141 -1.16 -2.62 0.02
N VAL A 142 0.05 -2.14 -0.22
CA VAL A 142 1.31 -2.87 -0.08
C VAL A 142 1.90 -2.57 1.29
N MET A 143 1.95 -3.58 2.14
CA MET A 143 2.33 -3.46 3.55
C MET A 143 3.47 -4.41 3.88
N SER A 144 4.22 -4.09 4.94
CA SER A 144 5.29 -4.95 5.45
C SER A 144 4.75 -6.25 6.03
N GLU A 145 5.62 -7.24 6.18
CA GLU A 145 5.25 -8.54 6.75
C GLU A 145 4.68 -8.42 8.18
N ARG A 146 5.24 -7.49 8.97
CA ARG A 146 4.75 -7.21 10.32
C ARG A 146 3.29 -6.78 10.30
N PHE A 147 2.88 -5.99 9.31
CA PHE A 147 1.48 -5.59 9.19
C PHE A 147 0.57 -6.81 8.99
N TRP A 148 0.91 -7.70 8.06
CA TRP A 148 0.10 -8.87 7.77
C TRP A 148 0.04 -9.88 8.91
N ARG A 149 1.12 -9.99 9.68
CA ARG A 149 1.22 -10.94 10.81
C ARG A 149 0.60 -10.41 12.10
N ASP A 150 0.86 -9.15 12.46
CA ASP A 150 0.64 -8.65 13.83
C ASP A 150 -0.40 -7.53 13.94
N LEU A 151 -0.60 -6.74 12.88
CA LEU A 151 -1.42 -5.53 12.95
C LEU A 151 -2.78 -5.74 12.27
N GLY A 152 -2.75 -6.15 11.00
CA GLY A 152 -3.90 -6.49 10.16
C GLY A 152 -4.94 -5.37 10.00
N PHE A 153 -5.93 -5.64 9.14
CA PHE A 153 -7.22 -4.95 9.12
C PHE A 153 -8.27 -5.78 9.89
N GLY A 154 -7.94 -6.18 11.11
CA GLY A 154 -8.76 -7.12 11.87
C GLY A 154 -8.64 -8.59 11.45
N TYR A 155 -7.92 -8.92 10.35
CA TYR A 155 -7.74 -10.30 9.85
C TYR A 155 -7.35 -11.32 10.91
N ALA A 156 -6.39 -10.98 11.77
CA ALA A 156 -5.91 -11.88 12.83
C ALA A 156 -6.96 -12.13 13.93
N ARG A 157 -8.00 -11.31 13.99
CA ARG A 157 -9.07 -11.39 14.99
C ARG A 157 -10.35 -11.97 14.41
N ASP A 158 -10.71 -11.59 13.19
CA ASP A 158 -12.06 -11.79 12.64
C ASP A 158 -12.08 -12.71 11.40
N GLU A 159 -10.93 -13.18 10.92
CA GLU A 159 -10.78 -14.05 9.72
C GLU A 159 -11.51 -13.53 8.46
N SER A 160 -11.83 -12.23 8.46
CA SER A 160 -12.75 -11.58 7.55
C SER A 160 -12.01 -10.71 6.54
N GLY A 161 -12.39 -10.88 5.26
CA GLY A 161 -11.99 -10.05 4.12
C GLY A 161 -12.64 -8.65 4.11
N GLU A 162 -13.64 -8.43 4.95
CA GLU A 162 -14.24 -7.11 5.10
C GLU A 162 -13.26 -6.28 5.91
N GLY A 163 -12.69 -5.23 5.32
CA GLY A 163 -11.77 -4.36 6.05
C GLY A 163 -12.47 -3.83 7.31
N HIS A 164 -12.14 -4.38 8.47
CA HIS A 164 -12.61 -3.91 9.77
C HIS A 164 -11.56 -2.90 10.26
N TRP A 165 -11.87 -1.61 10.03
CA TRP A 165 -11.02 -0.46 10.32
C TRP A 165 -11.41 0.25 11.60
#